data_AF-A0A3N5UZI0-F1
#
_entry.id   AF-A0A3N5UZI0-F1
#
_cell.length_a   1.000
_cell.length_b   1.000
_cell.length_c   1.000
_cell.angle_alpha   90.00
_cell.angle_beta   90.00
_cell.angle_gamma   90.00
#
_symmetry.space_group_name_H-M   'P 1'
#
loop_
_entity.id
_entity.type
_entity.pdbx_description
1 polymer ?
#
loop_
_entity_poly.entity_id
_entity_poly.type
_entity_poly.pdbx_seq_one_letter_code
_entity_poly.pdbx_strand_id
1 'polypeptide(L)'
;MIWYKIWFDLWHNKTRTLLAVLSIAAGVFAVGAIFGMSELLVTNMNKSHRAVLPTHIDVGLARYVDEDVILSIREVPGVEDVEP
;
A
#
# COMPACT_ATOMS: atom_id res chain seq x y z
N MET A 1 44.22 -4.10 13.94
CA MET A 1 45.27 -3.74 12.95
C MET A 1 44.95 -4.17 11.52
N ILE A 2 44.16 -5.23 11.27
CA ILE A 2 43.82 -5.69 9.90
C ILE A 2 42.82 -4.79 9.15
N TRP A 3 41.95 -4.06 9.87
CA TRP A 3 40.86 -3.30 9.26
C TRP A 3 41.32 -2.13 8.38
N TYR A 4 42.32 -1.38 8.83
CA TYR A 4 42.91 -0.29 8.04
C TYR A 4 43.52 -0.78 6.72
N LYS A 5 44.09 -1.99 6.74
CA LYS A 5 44.73 -2.60 5.57
C LYS A 5 43.69 -2.94 4.48
N ILE A 6 42.52 -3.41 4.90
CA ILE A 6 41.39 -3.72 4.01
C ILE A 6 40.78 -2.45 3.41
N TRP A 7 40.62 -1.39 4.21
CA TRP A 7 40.19 -0.08 3.71
C TRP A 7 41.19 0.52 2.70
N PHE A 8 42.48 0.35 2.93
CA PHE A 8 43.53 0.81 2.01
C PHE A 8 43.55 0.02 0.70
N ASP A 9 43.40 -1.31 0.75
CA ASP A 9 43.33 -2.17 -0.43
C ASP A 9 42.09 -1.88 -1.29
N LEU A 10 40.95 -1.62 -0.66
CA LEU A 10 39.72 -1.18 -1.31
C LEU A 10 39.88 0.20 -1.98
N TRP A 11 40.72 1.07 -1.42
CA TRP A 11 41.02 2.41 -1.96
C TRP A 11 41.98 2.38 -3.16
N HIS A 12 42.73 1.30 -3.35
CA HIS A 12 43.72 1.17 -4.43
C HIS A 12 43.08 0.66 -5.75
N ASN A 13 41.93 -0.04 -5.69
CA ASN A 13 41.23 -0.60 -6.86
C ASN A 13 39.77 -0.10 -6.97
N LYS A 14 39.61 1.22 -6.84
CA LYS A 14 38.37 1.93 -6.47
C LYS A 14 37.11 1.58 -7.25
N THR A 15 37.20 1.35 -8.55
CA THR A 15 36.00 1.19 -9.38
C THR A 15 35.39 -0.20 -9.21
N ARG A 16 36.21 -1.25 -9.27
CA ARG A 16 35.69 -2.62 -9.34
C ARG A 16 35.06 -3.08 -8.01
N THR A 17 35.64 -2.69 -6.90
CA THR A 17 35.13 -3.01 -5.55
C THR A 17 33.91 -2.18 -5.20
N LEU A 18 33.89 -0.89 -5.57
CA LEU A 18 32.74 -0.01 -5.34
C LEU A 18 31.52 -0.44 -6.15
N LEU A 19 31.70 -0.82 -7.43
CA LEU A 19 30.61 -1.38 -8.24
C LEU A 19 30.04 -2.66 -7.64
N ALA A 20 30.90 -3.56 -7.12
CA ALA A 20 30.45 -4.79 -6.48
C ALA A 20 29.64 -4.51 -5.20
N VAL A 21 30.13 -3.60 -4.35
CA VAL A 21 29.42 -3.20 -3.11
C VAL A 21 28.08 -2.55 -3.44
N LEU A 22 28.04 -1.66 -4.44
CA LEU A 22 26.79 -1.03 -4.90
C LEU A 22 25.79 -2.05 -5.44
N SER A 23 26.26 -3.05 -6.19
CA SER A 23 25.40 -4.12 -6.70
C SER A 23 24.79 -4.95 -5.58
N ILE A 24 25.59 -5.32 -4.56
CA ILE A 24 25.11 -6.05 -3.38
C ILE A 24 24.12 -5.18 -2.59
N ALA A 25 24.44 -3.90 -2.38
CA ALA A 25 23.57 -2.97 -1.67
C ALA A 25 22.21 -2.80 -2.36
N ALA A 26 22.20 -2.65 -3.69
CA ALA A 26 20.98 -2.56 -4.48
C ALA A 26 20.13 -3.84 -4.38
N GLY A 27 20.76 -5.02 -4.38
CA GLY A 27 20.08 -6.30 -4.22
C GLY A 27 19.39 -6.43 -2.86
N VAL A 28 20.11 -6.14 -1.77
CA VAL A 28 19.54 -6.20 -0.40
C VAL A 28 18.45 -5.14 -0.21
N PHE A 29 18.64 -3.93 -0.76
CA PHE A 29 17.63 -2.88 -0.74
C PHE A 29 16.33 -3.31 -1.43
N ALA A 30 16.42 -3.93 -2.61
CA ALA A 30 15.25 -4.42 -3.34
C ALA A 30 14.46 -5.46 -2.52
N VAL A 31 15.15 -6.40 -1.87
CA VAL A 31 14.51 -7.39 -0.99
C VAL A 31 13.78 -6.70 0.16
N GLY A 32 14.43 -5.76 0.85
CA GLY A 32 13.80 -5.00 1.94
C GLY A 32 12.59 -4.18 1.49
N ALA A 33 12.67 -3.55 0.31
CA ALA A 33 11.58 -2.77 -0.27
C ALA A 33 10.34 -3.63 -0.59
N ILE A 34 10.53 -4.83 -1.14
CA ILE A 34 9.43 -5.77 -1.43
C ILE A 34 8.69 -6.14 -0.14
N PHE A 35 9.43 -6.56 0.88
CA PHE A 35 8.82 -6.94 2.16
C PHE A 35 8.15 -5.74 2.85
N GLY A 36 8.81 -4.59 2.93
CA GLY A 36 8.24 -3.39 3.54
C GLY A 36 6.98 -2.89 2.81
N MET A 37 6.98 -2.93 1.47
CA MET A 37 5.81 -2.53 0.69
C MET A 37 4.67 -3.53 0.79
N SER A 38 4.94 -4.83 0.89
CA SER A 38 3.91 -5.85 1.09
C SER A 38 3.16 -5.67 2.41
N GLU A 39 3.87 -5.30 3.49
CA GLU A 39 3.28 -5.04 4.79
C GLU A 39 2.43 -3.76 4.78
N LEU A 40 2.91 -2.71 4.11
CA LEU A 40 2.13 -1.48 3.89
C LEU A 40 0.87 -1.76 3.07
N LEU A 41 0.94 -2.57 2.01
CA LEU A 41 -0.21 -2.83 1.15
C LEU A 41 -1.31 -3.60 1.89
N VAL A 42 -0.96 -4.66 2.63
CA VAL A 42 -1.91 -5.44 3.42
C VAL A 42 -2.50 -4.63 4.58
N THR A 43 -1.68 -3.81 5.24
CA THR A 43 -2.14 -2.95 6.34
C THR A 43 -3.08 -1.85 5.85
N ASN A 44 -2.77 -1.22 4.71
CA ASN A 44 -3.64 -0.20 4.12
C ASN A 44 -4.92 -0.81 3.53
N MET A 45 -4.86 -1.98 2.88
CA MET A 45 -6.07 -2.68 2.43
C MET A 45 -7.01 -3.02 3.59
N ASN A 46 -6.48 -3.51 4.71
CA ASN A 46 -7.28 -3.78 5.91
C ASN A 46 -7.85 -2.50 6.55
N LYS A 47 -7.10 -1.40 6.51
CA LYS A 47 -7.59 -0.10 6.98
C LYS A 47 -8.69 0.44 6.07
N SER A 48 -8.54 0.38 4.75
CA SER A 48 -9.58 0.81 3.80
C SER A 48 -10.82 -0.09 3.88
N HIS A 49 -10.66 -1.40 4.06
CA HIS A 49 -11.80 -2.32 4.26
C HIS A 49 -12.56 -2.08 5.58
N ARG A 50 -11.92 -1.53 6.61
CA ARG A 50 -12.58 -1.18 7.88
C ARG A 50 -13.06 0.26 7.94
N ALA A 51 -12.49 1.15 7.15
CA ALA A 51 -12.90 2.54 7.05
C ALA A 51 -14.09 2.74 6.11
N VAL A 52 -14.26 1.84 5.14
CA VAL A 52 -15.49 1.73 4.37
C VAL A 52 -16.41 0.79 5.14
N LEU A 53 -17.39 1.34 5.86
CA LEU A 53 -18.60 0.62 6.21
C LEU A 53 -19.09 -0.02 4.90
N PRO A 54 -19.02 -1.35 4.73
CA PRO A 54 -19.41 -1.95 3.46
C PRO A 54 -20.88 -1.59 3.22
N THR A 55 -21.15 -0.84 2.15
CA THR A 55 -22.51 -0.65 1.65
C THR A 55 -23.03 -2.04 1.33
N HIS A 56 -23.93 -2.55 2.17
CA HIS A 56 -24.40 -3.93 2.06
C HIS A 56 -25.18 -4.16 0.74
N ILE A 57 -25.63 -3.08 0.06
CA ILE A 57 -26.36 -3.11 -1.21
C ILE A 57 -26.01 -1.84 -2.01
N ASP A 58 -25.62 -2.00 -3.28
CA ASP A 58 -25.50 -0.92 -4.27
C ASP A 58 -26.66 -1.04 -5.28
N VAL A 59 -27.46 0.02 -5.43
CA VAL A 59 -28.66 0.05 -6.27
C VAL A 59 -28.50 1.10 -7.35
N GLY A 60 -28.09 0.68 -8.55
CA GLY A 60 -28.03 1.54 -9.73
C GLY A 60 -29.42 1.81 -10.31
N LEU A 61 -29.84 3.07 -10.35
CA LEU A 61 -31.11 3.49 -10.95
C LEU A 61 -30.90 3.84 -12.42
N ALA A 62 -31.71 3.25 -13.30
CA ALA A 62 -31.62 3.49 -14.76
C ALA A 62 -32.11 4.89 -15.19
N ARG A 63 -32.67 5.66 -14.27
CA ARG A 63 -33.18 7.02 -14.48
C ARG A 63 -32.96 7.83 -13.20
N TYR A 64 -32.86 9.16 -13.34
CA TYR A 64 -32.85 10.05 -12.19
C TYR A 64 -34.14 9.88 -11.39
N VAL A 65 -34.00 9.83 -10.08
CA VAL A 65 -35.09 9.64 -9.12
C VAL A 65 -35.03 10.80 -8.14
N ASP A 66 -36.20 11.34 -7.79
CA ASP A 66 -36.32 12.44 -6.85
C ASP A 66 -35.92 12.02 -5.42
N GLU A 67 -35.54 13.01 -4.62
CA GLU A 67 -35.08 12.83 -3.23
C GLU A 67 -36.14 12.19 -2.33
N ASP A 68 -37.43 12.35 -2.66
CA ASP A 68 -38.57 11.76 -1.94
C ASP A 68 -38.56 10.22 -1.99
N VAL A 69 -38.18 9.64 -3.12
CA VAL A 69 -38.04 8.20 -3.29
C VAL A 69 -36.80 7.68 -2.56
N ILE A 70 -35.70 8.44 -2.54
CA ILE A 70 -34.50 8.09 -1.77
C ILE A 70 -34.83 8.01 -0.27
N LEU A 71 -35.57 9.01 0.24
CA LEU A 71 -35.99 9.04 1.65
C LEU A 71 -36.96 7.91 2.00
N SER A 72 -37.81 7.46 1.07
CA SER A 72 -38.71 6.32 1.29
C SER A 72 -37.97 4.99 1.50
N ILE A 73 -36.76 4.84 0.95
CA ILE A 73 -35.95 3.63 1.12
C ILE A 73 -35.43 3.50 2.57
N ARG A 74 -35.26 4.64 3.26
CA ARG A 74 -34.86 4.68 4.67
C ARG A 74 -35.94 4.12 5.61
N GLU A 75 -37.19 4.05 5.16
CA GLU A 75 -38.31 3.48 5.93
C GLU A 75 -38.41 1.96 5.81
N VAL A 76 -37.61 1.33 4.93
CA VAL A 76 -37.59 -0.13 4.76
C VAL A 76 -36.94 -0.79 5.99
N PRO A 77 -37.60 -1.75 6.66
CA PRO A 77 -37.04 -2.43 7.83
C PRO A 77 -35.72 -3.12 7.49
N GLY A 78 -34.64 -2.74 8.18
CA GLY A 78 -33.30 -3.27 7.96
C GLY A 78 -32.36 -2.35 7.19
N VAL A 79 -32.82 -1.18 6.74
CA VAL A 79 -31.97 -0.13 6.16
C VAL A 79 -31.49 0.79 7.27
N GLU A 80 -30.18 0.84 7.50
CA GLU A 80 -29.56 1.67 8.53
C GLU A 80 -29.28 3.10 8.03
N ASP A 81 -28.87 3.26 6.77
CA ASP A 81 -28.69 4.57 6.16
C ASP A 81 -28.75 4.53 4.62
N VAL A 82 -29.00 5.68 3.99
CA VAL A 82 -29.05 5.86 2.52
C VAL A 82 -28.27 7.11 2.15
N GLU A 83 -27.29 6.98 1.26
CA GLU A 83 -26.46 8.08 0.75
C GLU A 83 -26.81 8.34 -0.73
N PRO A 84 -27.03 9.60 -1.17
CA PRO A 84 -27.51 9.94 -2.51
C PRO A 84 -26.45 9.83 -3.62
#